data_AF-A0A9D4RZG8-F1
#
_entry.id   AF-A0A9D4RZG8-F1
#
_cell.length_a   1.000
_cell.length_b   1.000
_cell.length_c   1.000
_cell.angle_alpha   90.00
_cell.angle_beta   90.00
_cell.angle_gamma   90.00
#
_symmetry.space_group_name_H-M   'P 1'
#
loop_
_entity.id
_entity.type
_entity.pdbx_description
1 polymer ?
#
loop_
_entity_poly.entity_id
_entity_poly.type
_entity_poly.pdbx_seq_one_letter_code
_entity_poly.pdbx_strand_id
1 'polypeptide(L)' 'MISGEIHCGTQAHFSLETQISIAVPTEDGMKVYASSQWIDYTQKCVAQVLGVPCAR' A
#
# COMPACT_ATOMS: atom_id res chain seq x y z
N MET A 1 27.21 -28.65 25.11
CA MET A 1 25.85 -28.17 24.79
C MET A 1 25.92 -26.66 24.70
N ILE A 2 25.50 -26.05 23.58
CA ILE A 2 25.45 -24.59 23.44
C ILE A 2 23.99 -24.16 23.62
N SER A 3 23.77 -23.17 24.46
CA SER A 3 22.48 -22.55 24.77
C SER A 3 22.61 -21.05 24.54
N GLY A 4 21.58 -20.40 23.98
CA GLY A 4 21.55 -18.97 23.74
C GLY A 4 20.15 -18.45 23.49
N GLU A 5 19.98 -17.14 23.64
CA GLU A 5 18.72 -16.43 23.45
C GLU A 5 18.94 -15.28 22.45
N ILE A 6 17.97 -15.06 21.57
CA ILE A 6 17.94 -13.92 20.64
C ILE A 6 16.71 -13.08 20.92
N HIS A 7 16.91 -11.76 20.95
CA HIS A 7 15.85 -10.79 20.96
C HIS A 7 15.97 -9.90 19.72
N CYS A 8 14.89 -9.76 18.96
CA CYS A 8 14.82 -8.86 17.81
C CYS A 8 13.76 -7.80 18.09
N GLY A 9 14.20 -6.56 18.27
CA GLY A 9 13.33 -5.42 18.56
C GLY A 9 12.63 -4.87 17.31
N THR A 10 11.85 -3.80 17.52
CA THR A 10 11.14 -3.11 16.43
C THR A 10 12.09 -2.34 15.53
N GLN A 11 11.75 -2.26 14.23
CA GLN A 11 12.42 -1.37 13.27
C GLN A 11 11.39 -0.56 12.48
N ALA A 12 11.79 0.62 12.01
CA ALA A 12 10.99 1.46 11.15
C ALA A 12 11.68 1.65 9.80
N HIS A 13 10.88 1.81 8.75
CA HIS A 13 11.38 1.86 7.36
C HIS A 13 12.09 3.17 7.01
N PHE A 14 11.70 4.30 7.62
CA PHE A 14 12.28 5.63 7.40
C PHE A 14 12.49 6.00 5.93
N SER A 15 11.50 5.72 5.07
CA SER A 15 11.48 6.22 3.70
C SER A 15 11.60 7.75 3.69
N LEU A 16 12.46 8.29 2.83
CA LEU A 16 12.65 9.75 2.71
C LEU A 16 11.40 10.44 2.16
N GLU A 17 10.70 9.78 1.24
CA GLU A 17 9.34 10.16 0.85
C GLU A 17 8.33 9.59 1.86
N THR A 18 7.35 10.41 2.25
CA THR A 18 6.27 9.96 3.12
C THR A 18 5.26 9.12 2.35
N GLN A 19 4.58 8.20 3.05
CA GLN A 19 3.47 7.45 2.48
C GLN A 19 2.31 8.41 2.18
N ILE A 20 2.03 8.63 0.89
CA ILE A 20 1.07 9.61 0.41
C ILE A 20 0.24 9.06 -0.76
N SER A 21 -1.01 9.52 -0.86
CA SER A 21 -1.86 9.27 -2.01
C SER A 21 -2.76 10.47 -2.34
N ILE A 22 -3.12 10.61 -3.61
CA ILE A 22 -4.05 11.61 -4.14
C ILE A 22 -5.12 10.85 -4.93
N ALA A 23 -6.38 11.04 -4.57
CA ALA A 23 -7.52 10.41 -5.21
C ALA A 23 -8.36 11.48 -5.93
N VAL A 24 -8.50 11.36 -7.25
CA VAL A 24 -9.26 12.29 -8.09
C VAL A 24 -10.47 11.54 -8.67
N PRO A 25 -11.71 11.91 -8.28
CA PRO A 25 -12.90 11.31 -8.83
C PRO A 25 -13.01 11.50 -10.34
N THR A 26 -13.53 10.50 -11.04
CA THR A 26 -13.86 10.55 -12.48
C THR A 26 -15.31 10.12 -12.68
N GLU A 27 -15.86 10.27 -13.89
CA GLU A 27 -17.26 9.86 -14.17
C GLU A 27 -17.52 8.38 -13.82
N ASP A 28 -16.61 7.48 -14.23
CA ASP A 28 -16.78 6.03 -14.05
C ASP A 28 -15.92 5.41 -12.93
N GLY A 29 -15.32 6.22 -12.07
CA GLY A 29 -14.39 5.68 -11.07
C GLY A 29 -13.48 6.69 -10.37
N MET A 30 -12.24 6.29 -10.12
CA MET A 30 -11.26 7.05 -9.35
C MET A 30 -9.87 6.93 -9.97
N LYS A 31 -9.20 8.07 -10.20
CA LYS A 31 -7.78 8.11 -10.54
C LYS A 31 -6.96 8.28 -9.26
N VAL A 32 -6.13 7.29 -8.93
CA VAL A 32 -5.30 7.30 -7.72
C VAL A 32 -3.83 7.42 -8.08
N TYR A 33 -3.16 8.41 -7.49
CA TYR A 33 -1.71 8.52 -7.46
C TYR A 33 -1.25 8.10 -6.06
N ALA A 34 -0.33 7.15 -5.93
CA ALA A 34 0.11 6.66 -4.63
C ALA A 34 1.61 6.34 -4.65
N SER A 35 2.30 6.65 -3.55
CA SER A 35 3.64 6.10 -3.27
C SER A 35 3.47 4.64 -2.85
N SER A 36 3.45 3.73 -3.83
CA SER A 36 3.18 2.30 -3.64
C SER A 36 4.22 1.45 -4.35
N GLN A 37 4.64 0.37 -3.70
CA GLN A 37 5.51 -0.65 -4.29
C GLN A 37 4.75 -1.66 -5.16
N TRP A 38 3.42 -1.76 -5.01
CA TRP A 38 2.61 -2.77 -5.70
C TRP A 38 1.32 -2.18 -6.27
N ILE A 39 1.43 -1.65 -7.49
CA ILE A 39 0.38 -0.89 -8.16
C ILE A 39 -0.87 -1.75 -8.41
N ASP A 40 -0.71 -3.02 -8.82
CA ASP A 40 -1.82 -3.95 -9.07
C ASP A 40 -2.64 -4.23 -7.78
N TYR A 41 -1.99 -4.40 -6.62
CA TYR A 41 -2.71 -4.58 -5.37
C TYR A 41 -3.39 -3.28 -4.92
N THR A 42 -2.75 -2.13 -5.12
CA THR A 42 -3.38 -0.82 -4.87
C THR A 42 -4.67 -0.67 -5.67
N GLN A 43 -4.66 -1.00 -6.96
CA GLN A 43 -5.86 -0.92 -7.81
C GLN A 43 -6.98 -1.86 -7.32
N LYS A 44 -6.65 -3.11 -6.99
CA LYS A 44 -7.61 -4.08 -6.45
C LYS A 44 -8.25 -3.60 -5.16
N CYS A 45 -7.45 -3.08 -4.23
CA CYS A 45 -7.93 -2.53 -2.95
C CYS A 45 -8.86 -1.33 -3.17
N VAL A 46 -8.47 -0.38 -4.04
CA VAL A 46 -9.30 0.80 -4.34
C VAL A 46 -10.63 0.39 -4.95
N ALA A 47 -10.61 -0.51 -5.95
CA ALA A 47 -11.81 -1.01 -6.59
C ALA A 47 -12.75 -1.72 -5.61
N GLN A 48 -12.19 -2.56 -4.73
CA GLN A 48 -12.93 -3.26 -3.68
C GLN A 48 -13.60 -2.30 -2.69
N VAL A 49 -12.87 -1.28 -2.20
CA VAL A 49 -13.40 -0.30 -1.24
C VAL A 49 -14.51 0.56 -1.86
N LEU A 50 -14.37 0.93 -3.13
CA LEU A 50 -15.36 1.74 -3.85
C LEU A 50 -16.53 0.92 -4.42
N GLY A 51 -16.48 -0.40 -4.39
CA GLY A 51 -17.50 -1.26 -4.97
C GLY A 51 -17.58 -1.18 -6.50
N VAL A 52 -16.48 -0.82 -7.18
CA VAL A 52 -16.40 -0.73 -8.64
C VAL A 52 -15.63 -1.92 -9.22
N PRO A 53 -15.84 -2.27 -10.50
CA PRO A 53 -15.05 -3.32 -11.14
C PRO A 53 -13.55 -3.00 -11.12
N CYS A 54 -12.72 -3.96 -10.71
CA CYS A 54 -11.28 -3.87 -10.92
C CYS A 54 -10.98 -4.19 -12.39
N ALA A 55 -10.88 -3.15 -13.23
CA ALA A 55 -10.38 -3.31 -14.60
C ALA A 55 -8.95 -3.87 -14.58
N ARG A 56 -8.59 -4.64 -15.61
CA ARG A 56 -7.27 -5.29 -15.72
C ARG A 56 -6.34 -4.48 -16.62
#